data_AF-A7VNC8-F1
#
_entry.id   AF-A7VNC8-F1
#
_cell.length_a   1.000
_cell.length_b   1.000
_cell.length_c   1.000
_cell.angle_alpha   90.00
_cell.angle_beta   90.00
_cell.angle_gamma   90.00
#
_symmetry.space_group_name_H-M   'P 1'
#
loop_
_entity.id
_entity.type
_entity.pdbx_description
1 polymer ?
#
loop_
_entity_poly.entity_id
_entity_poly.type
_entity_poly.pdbx_seq_one_letter_code
_entity_poly.pdbx_strand_id
1 'polypeptide(L)'
;MVVLTENAVFISKLVISFALYSLLGWACESTYCSIPAKRFINRGFLNGPFCPVYGVGALLVIFLLRPFTQNLLVLFVFGVLVTSVLEYITGFLLEKLFHTTWWDYSKRKFNIKGRVCLRNSLLFGILSVLLLHFINPFVEKLEAWIPEWALSAIAFVFLFYFITDSVITVRSILAMNGKLDELEKVLEEIKNKGEENRERLQQSFESKVNATREAVLELQAASVERLQERMETISKGLNSGAQRRLLKAFPGMKAGTRRASILHMKETVGHQRAKKRERK
;
A
#
# COMPACT_ATOMS: atom_id res chain seq x y z
N MET A 1 -29.40 -40.15 -34.25
CA MET A 1 -29.39 -40.48 -32.80
C MET A 1 -28.00 -40.95 -32.36
N VAL A 2 -27.37 -41.88 -33.08
CA VAL A 2 -26.00 -42.40 -32.80
C VAL A 2 -24.91 -41.31 -32.76
N VAL A 3 -24.90 -40.37 -33.72
CA VAL A 3 -23.91 -39.26 -33.74
C VAL A 3 -24.07 -38.31 -32.53
N LEU A 4 -25.31 -38.12 -32.04
CA LEU A 4 -25.57 -37.27 -30.87
C LEU A 4 -25.06 -37.94 -29.58
N THR A 5 -25.21 -39.27 -29.48
CA THR A 5 -24.72 -40.04 -28.33
C THR A 5 -23.20 -40.12 -28.31
N GLU A 6 -22.54 -40.31 -29.45
CA GLU A 6 -21.07 -40.31 -29.53
C GLU A 6 -20.46 -38.97 -29.14
N ASN A 7 -21.05 -37.86 -29.63
CA ASN A 7 -20.62 -36.51 -29.25
C ASN A 7 -20.83 -36.24 -27.75
N ALA A 8 -21.95 -36.69 -27.18
CA ALA A 8 -22.23 -36.55 -25.75
C ALA A 8 -21.23 -37.32 -24.87
N VAL A 9 -20.89 -38.55 -25.26
CA VAL A 9 -19.87 -39.35 -24.58
C VAL A 9 -18.49 -38.68 -24.67
N PHE A 10 -18.11 -38.17 -25.85
CA PHE A 10 -16.85 -37.45 -26.03
C PHE A 10 -16.77 -36.19 -25.13
N ILE A 11 -17.82 -35.37 -25.11
CA ILE A 11 -17.88 -34.18 -24.24
C ILE A 11 -17.80 -34.59 -22.77
N SER A 12 -18.47 -35.67 -22.38
CA SER A 12 -18.46 -36.15 -21.00
C SER A 12 -17.06 -36.60 -20.57
N LYS A 13 -16.33 -37.33 -21.43
CA LYS A 13 -14.91 -37.67 -21.18
C LYS A 13 -14.06 -36.41 -21.04
N LEU A 14 -14.25 -35.42 -21.90
CA LEU A 14 -13.49 -34.17 -21.85
C LEU A 14 -13.71 -33.42 -20.52
N VAL A 15 -14.95 -33.35 -20.03
CA VAL A 15 -15.27 -32.72 -18.73
C VAL A 15 -14.66 -33.50 -17.56
N ILE A 16 -14.70 -34.83 -17.59
CA ILE A 16 -14.12 -35.67 -16.53
C ILE A 16 -12.60 -35.56 -16.53
N SER A 17 -11.96 -35.69 -17.70
CA SER A 17 -10.53 -35.44 -17.90
C SER A 17 -10.15 -34.06 -17.38
N PHE A 18 -10.89 -33.01 -17.74
CA PHE A 18 -10.67 -31.65 -17.24
C PHE A 18 -10.73 -31.59 -15.71
N ALA A 19 -11.73 -32.23 -15.10
CA ALA A 19 -11.89 -32.25 -13.64
C ALA A 19 -10.72 -32.97 -12.96
N LEU A 20 -10.32 -34.13 -13.47
CA LEU A 20 -9.23 -34.94 -12.93
C LEU A 20 -7.88 -34.21 -13.06
N TYR A 21 -7.59 -33.62 -14.22
CA TYR A 21 -6.37 -32.84 -14.41
C TYR A 21 -6.35 -31.58 -13.53
N SER A 22 -7.50 -30.91 -13.35
CA SER A 22 -7.62 -29.77 -12.44
C SER A 22 -7.39 -30.16 -10.98
N LEU A 23 -7.84 -31.35 -10.56
CA LEU A 23 -7.63 -31.90 -9.22
C LEU A 23 -6.17 -32.32 -9.01
N LEU A 24 -5.57 -33.02 -9.98
CA LEU A 24 -4.16 -33.44 -9.92
C LEU A 24 -3.21 -32.25 -9.89
N GLY A 25 -3.48 -31.24 -10.73
CA GLY A 25 -2.74 -29.98 -10.73
C GLY A 25 -2.86 -29.26 -9.39
N TRP A 26 -4.07 -29.18 -8.84
CA TRP A 26 -4.29 -28.63 -7.50
C TRP A 26 -3.52 -29.40 -6.42
N ALA A 27 -3.58 -30.74 -6.42
CA ALA A 27 -2.88 -31.56 -5.45
C ALA A 27 -1.37 -31.35 -5.54
N CYS A 28 -0.80 -31.36 -6.75
CA CYS A 28 0.62 -31.12 -6.98
C CYS A 28 1.06 -29.74 -6.48
N GLU A 29 0.34 -28.67 -6.86
CA GLU A 29 0.64 -27.29 -6.50
C GLU A 29 0.46 -27.05 -4.98
N SER A 30 -0.63 -27.58 -4.42
CA SER A 30 -0.94 -27.51 -2.99
C SER A 30 0.12 -28.23 -2.16
N THR A 31 0.53 -29.44 -2.54
CA THR A 31 1.61 -30.18 -1.87
C THR A 31 2.96 -29.46 -2.01
N TYR A 32 3.31 -29.00 -3.22
CA TYR A 32 4.56 -28.27 -3.48
C TYR A 32 4.68 -27.00 -2.64
N CYS A 33 3.58 -26.28 -2.41
CA CYS A 33 3.57 -25.07 -1.60
C CYS A 33 3.40 -25.32 -0.10
N SER A 34 2.71 -26.40 0.28
CA SER A 34 2.48 -26.76 1.69
C SER A 34 3.74 -27.29 2.36
N ILE A 35 4.59 -28.04 1.64
CA ILE A 35 5.83 -28.63 2.21
C ILE A 35 6.79 -27.53 2.70
N PRO A 36 7.17 -26.51 1.90
CA PRO A 36 8.06 -25.44 2.37
C PRO A 36 7.41 -24.55 3.43
N ALA A 37 6.09 -24.36 3.37
CA ALA A 37 5.36 -23.49 4.28
C ALA A 37 4.99 -24.17 5.62
N LYS A 38 5.18 -25.49 5.74
CA LYS A 38 4.79 -26.32 6.90
C LYS A 38 3.32 -26.16 7.33
N ARG A 39 2.46 -25.69 6.43
CA ARG A 39 1.02 -25.50 6.63
C ARG A 39 0.30 -25.85 5.35
N PHE A 40 -0.91 -26.36 5.46
CA PHE A 40 -1.73 -26.62 4.29
C PHE A 40 -2.10 -25.29 3.61
N ILE A 41 -1.67 -25.09 2.38
CA ILE A 41 -1.99 -23.91 1.57
C ILE A 41 -2.87 -24.37 0.41
N ASN A 42 -4.16 -24.03 0.49
CA ASN A 42 -5.05 -24.19 -0.66
C ASN A 42 -4.69 -23.15 -1.73
N ARG A 43 -4.06 -23.59 -2.82
CA ARG A 43 -3.73 -22.76 -4.00
C ARG A 43 -4.76 -22.86 -5.13
N GLY A 44 -5.90 -23.50 -4.89
CA GLY A 44 -7.00 -23.50 -5.85
C GLY A 44 -7.46 -22.06 -6.11
N PHE A 45 -7.62 -21.72 -7.39
CA PHE A 45 -8.30 -20.48 -7.78
C PHE A 45 -9.76 -20.51 -7.34
N LEU A 46 -10.37 -21.69 -7.44
CA LEU A 46 -11.71 -22.01 -6.95
C LEU A 46 -11.69 -22.28 -5.44
N ASN A 47 -12.83 -22.11 -4.76
CA ASN A 47 -12.93 -22.41 -3.32
C ASN A 47 -12.68 -23.90 -3.05
N GLY A 48 -13.00 -24.75 -4.03
CA GLY A 48 -12.75 -26.18 -4.03
C GLY A 48 -11.31 -26.63 -4.29
N PRO A 49 -11.04 -27.95 -4.17
CA PRO A 49 -9.73 -28.54 -4.46
C PRO A 49 -9.45 -28.68 -5.96
N PHE A 50 -9.67 -27.62 -6.74
CA PHE A 50 -9.51 -27.65 -8.19
C PHE A 50 -8.78 -26.41 -8.68
N CYS A 51 -7.85 -26.61 -9.61
CA CYS A 51 -7.19 -25.53 -10.31
C CYS A 51 -7.45 -25.65 -11.83
N PRO A 52 -8.49 -24.95 -12.34
CA PRO A 52 -8.92 -25.01 -13.75
C PRO A 52 -7.80 -24.81 -14.77
N VAL A 53 -6.80 -23.99 -14.44
CA VAL A 53 -5.65 -23.69 -15.32
C VAL A 53 -4.89 -24.95 -15.69
N TYR A 54 -4.73 -25.90 -14.75
CA TYR A 54 -4.06 -27.17 -15.02
C TYR A 54 -4.94 -28.10 -15.86
N GLY A 55 -6.26 -28.07 -15.68
CA GLY A 55 -7.20 -28.79 -16.54
C GLY A 55 -7.12 -28.32 -17.99
N VAL A 56 -7.19 -27.00 -18.21
CA VAL A 56 -7.03 -26.40 -19.55
C VAL A 56 -5.64 -26.70 -20.12
N GLY A 57 -4.59 -26.55 -19.32
CA GLY A 57 -3.22 -26.82 -19.75
C GLY A 57 -2.97 -28.26 -20.15
N ALA A 58 -3.48 -29.21 -19.36
CA ALA A 58 -3.39 -30.63 -19.68
C ALA A 58 -4.12 -30.95 -20.98
N LEU A 59 -5.37 -30.48 -21.14
CA LEU A 59 -6.12 -30.69 -22.38
C LEU A 59 -5.43 -30.06 -23.60
N LEU A 60 -4.91 -28.84 -23.48
CA LEU A 60 -4.15 -28.18 -24.56
C LEU A 60 -2.92 -29.00 -24.95
N VAL A 61 -2.15 -29.46 -23.97
CA VAL A 61 -0.99 -30.33 -24.22
C VAL A 61 -1.42 -31.64 -24.89
N ILE A 62 -2.50 -32.27 -24.43
CA ILE A 62 -3.00 -33.51 -25.03
C ILE A 62 -3.43 -33.28 -26.48
N PHE A 63 -4.24 -32.25 -26.75
CA PHE A 63 -4.72 -32.00 -28.12
C PHE A 63 -3.62 -31.59 -29.09
N LEU A 64 -2.66 -30.76 -28.65
CA LEU A 64 -1.62 -30.22 -29.53
C LEU A 64 -0.42 -31.17 -29.68
N LEU A 65 -0.04 -31.87 -28.60
CA LEU A 65 1.23 -32.59 -28.54
C LEU A 65 1.11 -34.12 -28.64
N ARG A 66 -0.09 -34.71 -28.57
CA ARG A 66 -0.29 -36.16 -28.75
C ARG A 66 0.36 -36.73 -30.04
N PRO A 67 0.36 -36.05 -31.20
CA PRO A 67 1.04 -36.53 -32.40
C PRO A 67 2.56 -36.66 -32.26
N PHE A 68 3.17 -35.92 -31.32
CA PHE A 68 4.62 -35.83 -31.16
C PHE A 68 5.17 -36.69 -30.02
N THR A 69 4.36 -37.60 -29.48
CA THR A 69 4.73 -38.48 -28.36
C THR A 69 5.97 -39.33 -28.61
N GLN A 70 6.29 -39.64 -29.88
CA GLN A 70 7.48 -40.40 -30.26
C GLN A 70 8.80 -39.65 -30.04
N ASN A 71 8.79 -38.31 -30.00
CA ASN A 71 9.99 -37.52 -29.85
C ASN A 71 9.94 -36.71 -28.54
N LEU A 72 10.60 -37.24 -27.50
CA LEU A 72 10.57 -36.66 -26.16
C LEU A 72 11.12 -35.23 -26.12
N LEU A 73 12.12 -34.91 -26.94
CA LEU A 73 12.70 -33.56 -26.99
C LEU A 73 11.70 -32.55 -27.58
N VAL A 74 11.04 -32.92 -28.68
CA VAL A 74 9.98 -32.10 -29.28
C VAL A 74 8.84 -31.91 -28.28
N LEU A 75 8.42 -33.00 -27.63
CA LEU A 75 7.36 -32.98 -26.63
C LEU A 75 7.69 -32.06 -25.45
N PHE A 76 8.92 -32.13 -24.95
CA PHE A 76 9.39 -31.25 -23.90
C PHE A 76 9.38 -29.78 -24.34
N VAL A 77 10.01 -29.45 -25.47
CA VAL A 77 10.15 -28.07 -25.94
C VAL A 77 8.79 -27.43 -26.24
N PHE A 78 7.92 -28.13 -26.97
CA PHE A 78 6.57 -27.63 -27.22
C PHE A 78 5.73 -27.59 -25.94
N GLY A 79 5.95 -28.51 -25.00
CA GLY A 79 5.27 -28.51 -23.71
C GLY A 79 5.62 -27.28 -22.89
N VAL A 80 6.91 -26.95 -22.81
CA VAL A 80 7.42 -25.69 -22.21
C VAL A 80 6.74 -24.49 -22.87
N LEU A 81 6.67 -24.44 -24.20
CA LEU A 81 6.09 -23.31 -24.94
C LEU A 81 4.58 -23.16 -24.67
N VAL A 82 3.80 -24.22 -24.86
CA VAL A 82 2.33 -24.19 -24.69
C VAL A 82 1.95 -23.82 -23.26
N THR A 83 2.59 -24.45 -22.27
CA THR A 83 2.31 -24.17 -20.86
C THR A 83 2.74 -22.77 -20.44
N SER A 84 3.87 -22.26 -20.94
CA SER A 84 4.32 -20.88 -20.68
C SER A 84 3.40 -19.83 -21.29
N VAL A 85 2.91 -20.07 -22.51
CA VAL A 85 1.93 -19.19 -23.15
C VAL A 85 0.63 -19.17 -22.36
N LEU A 86 0.13 -20.35 -21.94
CA LEU A 86 -1.06 -20.45 -21.10
C LEU A 86 -0.89 -19.73 -19.76
N GLU A 87 0.25 -19.94 -19.08
CA GLU A 87 0.56 -19.28 -17.80
C GLU A 87 0.58 -17.76 -17.97
N TYR A 88 1.22 -17.25 -19.02
CA TYR A 88 1.25 -15.82 -19.31
C TYR A 88 -0.15 -15.24 -19.56
N ILE A 89 -0.94 -15.88 -20.44
CA ILE A 89 -2.29 -15.43 -20.77
C ILE A 89 -3.19 -15.48 -19.53
N THR A 90 -3.12 -16.55 -18.75
CA THR A 90 -3.95 -16.72 -17.56
C THR A 90 -3.58 -15.68 -16.49
N GLY A 91 -2.29 -15.47 -16.23
CA GLY A 91 -1.84 -14.42 -15.33
C GLY A 91 -2.29 -13.03 -15.79
N PHE A 92 -2.23 -12.75 -17.09
CA PHE A 92 -2.72 -11.50 -17.67
C PHE A 92 -4.22 -11.30 -17.58
N LEU A 93 -4.99 -12.33 -17.88
CA LEU A 93 -6.44 -12.26 -17.79
C LEU A 93 -6.90 -12.07 -16.35
N LEU A 94 -6.30 -12.80 -15.40
CA LEU A 94 -6.62 -12.68 -13.99
C LEU A 94 -6.27 -11.30 -13.41
N GLU A 95 -5.10 -10.77 -13.73
CA GLU A 95 -4.73 -9.41 -13.30
C GLU A 95 -5.67 -8.36 -13.90
N LYS A 96 -6.07 -8.49 -15.16
CA LYS A 96 -6.94 -7.52 -15.81
C LYS A 96 -8.38 -7.58 -15.30
N LEU A 97 -8.87 -8.77 -14.95
CA LEU A 97 -10.23 -8.97 -14.46
C LEU A 97 -10.38 -8.66 -12.96
N PHE A 98 -9.36 -8.96 -12.17
CA PHE A 98 -9.44 -8.88 -10.71
C PHE A 98 -8.48 -7.86 -10.09
N HIS A 99 -7.72 -7.12 -10.90
CA HIS A 99 -6.72 -6.14 -10.44
C HIS A 99 -5.72 -6.70 -9.42
N THR A 100 -5.56 -8.03 -9.40
CA THR A 100 -4.79 -8.77 -8.38
C THR A 100 -3.85 -9.75 -9.05
N THR A 101 -2.60 -9.77 -8.61
CA THR A 101 -1.59 -10.74 -9.05
C THR A 101 -1.68 -12.01 -8.22
N TRP A 102 -1.99 -13.14 -8.86
CA TRP A 102 -2.10 -14.44 -8.19
C TRP A 102 -0.75 -15.09 -7.89
N TRP A 103 0.25 -14.83 -8.73
CA TRP A 103 1.63 -15.23 -8.52
C TRP A 103 2.57 -14.15 -9.03
N ASP A 104 3.72 -14.02 -8.38
CA ASP A 104 4.75 -13.07 -8.75
C ASP A 104 6.13 -13.74 -8.79
N TYR A 105 6.68 -13.85 -9.99
CA TYR A 105 8.02 -14.34 -10.29
C TYR A 105 9.02 -13.23 -10.58
N SER A 106 8.70 -11.96 -10.31
CA SER A 106 9.58 -10.80 -10.56
C SER A 106 10.98 -10.95 -9.93
N LYS A 107 11.07 -11.63 -8.78
CA LYS A 107 12.33 -11.93 -8.07
C LYS A 107 13.11 -13.14 -8.61
N ARG A 108 12.61 -13.82 -9.64
CA ARG A 108 13.26 -15.02 -10.23
C ARG A 108 14.04 -14.65 -11.49
N LYS A 109 15.18 -15.32 -11.72
CA LYS A 109 15.99 -15.14 -12.94
C LYS A 109 15.22 -15.62 -14.17
N PHE A 110 15.39 -14.93 -15.30
CA PHE A 110 14.70 -15.20 -16.57
C PHE A 110 13.16 -15.20 -16.42
N ASN A 111 12.62 -14.21 -15.72
CA ASN A 111 11.19 -13.99 -15.65
C ASN A 111 10.72 -13.07 -16.79
N ILE A 112 9.49 -13.31 -17.28
CA ILE A 112 8.83 -12.46 -18.26
C ILE A 112 7.71 -11.70 -17.53
N LYS A 113 7.94 -10.40 -17.29
CA LYS A 113 7.01 -9.49 -16.57
C LYS A 113 6.51 -10.04 -15.22
N GLY A 114 7.31 -10.85 -14.53
CA GLY A 114 6.91 -11.52 -13.28
C GLY A 114 5.83 -12.61 -13.42
N ARG A 115 5.33 -12.91 -14.62
CA ARG A 115 4.21 -13.86 -14.83
C ARG A 115 4.65 -15.28 -15.14
N VAL A 116 5.75 -15.42 -15.86
CA VAL A 116 6.35 -16.70 -16.27
C VAL A 116 7.81 -16.67 -15.87
N CYS A 117 8.36 -17.80 -15.42
CA CYS A 117 9.80 -17.92 -15.20
C CYS A 117 10.35 -19.20 -15.81
N LEU A 118 11.57 -19.12 -16.36
CA LEU A 118 12.21 -20.24 -17.06
C LEU A 118 12.22 -21.52 -16.23
N ARG A 119 12.49 -21.41 -14.91
CA ARG A 119 12.49 -22.58 -14.02
C ARG A 119 11.13 -23.29 -13.98
N ASN A 120 10.03 -22.54 -13.88
CA ASN A 120 8.69 -23.11 -13.83
C ASN A 120 8.30 -23.68 -15.20
N SER A 121 8.60 -22.93 -16.27
CA SER A 121 8.41 -23.37 -17.65
C SER A 121 9.08 -24.72 -17.93
N LEU A 122 10.33 -24.92 -17.48
CA LEU A 122 11.03 -26.19 -17.64
C LEU A 122 10.37 -27.32 -16.83
N LEU A 123 9.93 -27.06 -15.60
CA LEU A 123 9.19 -28.04 -14.80
C LEU A 123 7.87 -28.44 -15.47
N PHE A 124 7.14 -27.49 -16.04
CA PHE A 124 5.94 -27.77 -16.81
C PHE A 124 6.22 -28.54 -18.11
N GLY A 125 7.38 -28.32 -18.73
CA GLY A 125 7.86 -29.16 -19.82
C GLY A 125 8.01 -30.63 -19.42
N ILE A 126 8.66 -30.90 -18.29
CA ILE A 126 8.79 -32.27 -17.75
C ILE A 126 7.41 -32.84 -17.43
N LEU A 127 6.55 -32.04 -16.78
CA LEU A 127 5.20 -32.45 -16.44
C LEU A 127 4.35 -32.75 -17.68
N SER A 128 4.55 -32.04 -18.79
CA SER A 128 3.86 -32.29 -20.07
C SER A 128 4.25 -33.65 -20.67
N VAL A 129 5.54 -34.02 -20.58
CA VAL A 129 6.02 -35.34 -21.00
C VAL A 129 5.41 -36.44 -20.11
N LEU A 130 5.44 -36.25 -18.79
CA LEU A 130 4.85 -37.19 -17.82
C LEU A 130 3.33 -37.33 -18.00
N LEU A 131 2.65 -36.21 -18.28
CA LEU A 131 1.22 -36.17 -18.54
C LEU A 131 0.88 -37.10 -19.70
N LEU A 132 1.54 -36.96 -20.85
CA LEU A 132 1.21 -37.74 -22.04
C LEU A 132 1.60 -39.22 -21.93
N HIS A 133 2.70 -39.54 -21.25
CA HIS A 133 3.20 -40.92 -21.19
C HIS A 133 2.63 -41.74 -20.03
N PHE A 134 2.22 -41.11 -18.93
CA PHE A 134 1.81 -41.82 -17.71
C PHE A 134 0.42 -41.41 -17.25
N ILE A 135 0.15 -40.11 -17.11
CA ILE A 135 -1.08 -39.64 -16.49
C ILE A 135 -2.28 -39.80 -17.44
N ASN A 136 -2.18 -39.34 -18.69
CA ASN A 136 -3.23 -39.46 -19.69
C ASN A 136 -3.65 -40.92 -19.96
N PRO A 137 -2.74 -41.88 -20.21
CA PRO A 137 -3.16 -43.28 -20.39
C PRO A 137 -3.76 -43.89 -19.12
N PHE A 138 -3.39 -43.40 -17.93
CA PHE A 138 -4.05 -43.80 -16.69
C PHE A 138 -5.48 -43.23 -16.60
N VAL A 139 -5.67 -41.95 -16.93
CA VAL A 139 -6.99 -41.30 -16.97
C VAL A 139 -7.89 -41.96 -18.02
N GLU A 140 -7.40 -42.22 -19.24
CA GLU A 140 -8.15 -42.92 -20.28
C GLU A 140 -8.60 -44.32 -19.84
N LYS A 141 -7.78 -45.05 -19.06
CA LYS A 141 -8.16 -46.34 -18.46
C LYS A 141 -9.25 -46.20 -17.42
N LEU A 142 -9.16 -45.19 -16.53
CA LEU A 142 -10.20 -44.92 -15.55
C LEU A 142 -11.53 -44.57 -16.22
N GLU A 143 -11.49 -43.73 -17.26
CA GLU A 143 -12.68 -43.37 -18.04
C GLU A 143 -13.29 -44.57 -18.75
N ALA A 144 -12.46 -45.50 -19.25
CA ALA A 144 -12.93 -46.72 -19.90
C ALA A 144 -13.63 -47.70 -18.93
N TRP A 145 -13.40 -47.60 -17.62
CA TRP A 145 -14.07 -48.43 -16.62
C TRP A 145 -15.46 -47.90 -16.23
N ILE A 146 -15.79 -46.66 -16.60
CA ILE A 146 -17.05 -46.03 -16.26
C ILE A 146 -18.08 -46.32 -17.36
N PRO A 147 -19.27 -46.84 -17.02
CA PRO A 147 -20.31 -47.08 -18.02
C PRO A 147 -20.82 -45.74 -18.59
N GLU A 148 -21.19 -45.73 -19.87
CA GLU A 148 -21.52 -44.50 -20.62
C GLU A 148 -22.63 -43.64 -19.98
N TRP A 149 -23.64 -44.29 -19.39
CA TRP A 149 -24.72 -43.60 -18.68
C TRP A 149 -24.22 -42.86 -17.44
N ALA A 150 -23.27 -43.45 -16.70
CA ALA A 150 -22.67 -42.83 -15.53
C ALA A 150 -21.70 -41.72 -15.94
N LEU A 151 -21.02 -41.88 -17.07
CA LEU A 151 -20.10 -40.89 -17.62
C LEU A 151 -20.80 -39.53 -17.83
N SER A 152 -21.99 -39.56 -18.44
CA SER A 152 -22.80 -38.35 -18.68
C SER A 152 -23.28 -37.72 -17.37
N ALA A 153 -23.73 -38.53 -16.40
CA ALA A 153 -24.18 -38.05 -15.10
C ALA A 153 -23.03 -37.39 -14.30
N ILE A 154 -21.86 -38.04 -14.26
CA ILE A 154 -20.67 -37.54 -13.57
C ILE A 154 -20.19 -36.23 -14.22
N ALA A 155 -20.14 -36.17 -15.55
CA ALA A 155 -19.78 -34.97 -16.27
C ALA A 155 -20.74 -33.80 -15.95
N PHE A 156 -22.06 -34.06 -15.89
CA PHE A 156 -23.03 -33.04 -15.52
C PHE A 156 -22.82 -32.52 -14.10
N VAL A 157 -22.55 -33.40 -13.13
CA VAL A 157 -22.26 -33.02 -11.73
C VAL A 157 -20.99 -32.16 -11.66
N PHE A 158 -19.91 -32.55 -12.33
CA PHE A 158 -18.69 -31.74 -12.36
C PHE A 158 -18.90 -30.40 -13.04
N LEU A 159 -19.61 -30.37 -14.17
CA LEU A 159 -19.91 -29.12 -14.87
C LEU A 159 -20.71 -28.17 -13.97
N PHE A 160 -21.75 -28.67 -13.31
CA PHE A 160 -22.56 -27.89 -12.38
C PHE A 160 -21.72 -27.37 -11.19
N TYR A 161 -20.84 -28.21 -10.66
CA TYR A 161 -19.92 -27.83 -9.60
C TYR A 161 -18.96 -26.72 -10.05
N PHE A 162 -18.30 -26.86 -11.21
CA PHE A 162 -17.38 -25.85 -11.72
C PHE A 162 -18.07 -24.53 -11.99
N ILE A 163 -19.29 -24.54 -12.52
CA ILE A 163 -20.07 -23.32 -12.76
C ILE A 163 -20.41 -22.64 -11.43
N THR A 164 -20.97 -23.39 -10.47
CA THR A 164 -21.38 -22.82 -9.18
C THR A 164 -20.19 -22.28 -8.38
N ASP A 165 -19.09 -23.04 -8.29
CA ASP A 165 -17.89 -22.60 -7.58
C ASP A 165 -17.23 -21.39 -8.28
N SER A 166 -17.17 -21.39 -9.62
CA SER A 166 -16.65 -20.23 -10.37
C SER A 166 -17.47 -18.97 -10.11
N VAL A 167 -18.81 -19.07 -10.11
CA VAL A 167 -19.68 -17.91 -9.85
C VAL A 167 -19.49 -17.39 -8.42
N ILE A 168 -19.42 -18.28 -7.43
CA ILE A 168 -19.20 -17.91 -6.02
C ILE A 168 -17.83 -17.25 -5.85
N THR A 169 -16.79 -17.85 -6.43
CA THR A 169 -15.40 -17.37 -6.38
C THR A 169 -15.28 -15.98 -7.00
N VAL A 170 -15.79 -15.78 -8.22
CA VAL A 170 -15.76 -14.48 -8.93
C VAL A 170 -16.49 -13.41 -8.12
N ARG A 171 -17.68 -13.72 -7.59
CA ARG A 171 -18.44 -12.76 -6.76
C ARG A 171 -17.69 -12.39 -5.48
N SER A 172 -17.05 -13.36 -4.83
CA SER A 172 -16.27 -13.14 -3.61
C SER A 172 -15.09 -12.21 -3.87
N ILE A 173 -14.34 -12.44 -4.96
CA ILE A 173 -13.19 -11.60 -5.33
C ILE A 173 -13.63 -10.17 -5.67
N LEU A 174 -14.69 -10.00 -6.47
CA LEU A 174 -15.20 -8.67 -6.82
C LEU A 174 -15.71 -7.91 -5.58
N ALA A 175 -16.39 -8.59 -4.66
CA ALA A 175 -16.83 -7.99 -3.40
C ALA A 175 -15.65 -7.61 -2.50
N MET A 176 -14.57 -8.40 -2.50
CA MET A 176 -13.34 -8.07 -1.76
C MET A 176 -12.65 -6.84 -2.34
N ASN A 177 -12.53 -6.73 -3.66
CA ASN A 177 -11.95 -5.55 -4.30
C ASN A 177 -12.74 -4.28 -3.98
N GLY A 178 -14.08 -4.34 -4.05
CA GLY A 178 -14.91 -3.19 -3.67
C GLY A 178 -14.72 -2.74 -2.21
N LYS A 179 -14.52 -3.69 -1.28
CA LYS A 179 -14.22 -3.38 0.12
C LYS A 179 -12.82 -2.78 0.30
N LEU A 180 -11.85 -3.18 -0.50
CA LEU A 180 -10.50 -2.60 -0.48
C LEU A 180 -10.52 -1.15 -0.97
N ASP A 181 -11.27 -0.85 -2.03
CA ASP A 181 -11.46 0.52 -2.51
C ASP A 181 -12.16 1.40 -1.46
N GLU A 182 -13.14 0.85 -0.74
CA GLU A 182 -13.80 1.54 0.37
C GLU A 182 -12.83 1.80 1.53
N LEU A 183 -11.99 0.83 1.88
CA LEU A 183 -10.95 0.98 2.90
C LEU A 183 -9.94 2.07 2.52
N GLU A 184 -9.53 2.14 1.25
CA GLU A 184 -8.61 3.18 0.77
C GLU A 184 -9.23 4.57 0.93
N LYS A 185 -10.51 4.75 0.58
CA LYS A 185 -11.23 6.01 0.80
C LYS A 185 -11.32 6.39 2.28
N VAL A 186 -11.59 5.42 3.15
CA VAL A 186 -11.63 5.64 4.61
C VAL A 186 -10.25 6.06 5.13
N LEU A 187 -9.18 5.42 4.67
CA LEU A 187 -7.81 5.78 5.03
C LEU A 187 -7.44 7.18 4.54
N GLU A 188 -7.85 7.55 3.34
CA GLU A 188 -7.67 8.89 2.79
C GLU A 188 -8.44 9.95 3.59
N GLU A 189 -9.68 9.65 3.98
CA GLU A 189 -10.48 10.55 4.83
C GLU A 189 -9.86 10.74 6.22
N ILE A 190 -9.33 9.66 6.83
CA ILE A 190 -8.60 9.73 8.11
C ILE A 190 -7.36 10.60 7.96
N LYS A 191 -6.59 10.43 6.87
CA LYS A 191 -5.39 11.22 6.61
C LYS A 191 -5.73 12.71 6.47
N ASN A 192 -6.75 13.03 5.67
CA ASN A 192 -7.18 14.41 5.43
C ASN A 192 -7.70 15.06 6.72
N LYS A 193 -8.52 14.37 7.51
CA LYS A 193 -8.96 14.85 8.84
C LYS A 193 -7.80 15.01 9.83
N GLY A 194 -6.79 14.16 9.74
CA GLY A 194 -5.57 14.27 10.54
C GLY A 194 -4.74 15.52 10.18
N GLU A 195 -4.59 15.80 8.89
CA GLU A 195 -3.93 17.01 8.38
C GLU A 195 -4.72 18.27 8.78
N GLU A 196 -6.04 18.28 8.58
CA GLU A 196 -6.92 19.38 8.99
C GLU A 196 -6.84 19.65 10.51
N ASN A 197 -6.87 18.60 11.34
CA ASN A 197 -6.71 18.75 12.78
C ASN A 197 -5.33 19.32 13.15
N ARG A 198 -4.26 18.91 12.44
CA ARG A 198 -2.92 19.43 12.66
C ARG A 198 -2.84 20.92 12.31
N GLU A 199 -3.43 21.34 11.19
CA GLU A 199 -3.51 22.74 10.79
C GLU A 199 -4.31 23.57 11.80
N ARG A 200 -5.48 23.09 12.25
CA ARG A 200 -6.29 23.75 13.30
C ARG A 200 -5.53 23.90 14.61
N LEU A 201 -4.78 22.87 15.02
CA LEU A 201 -3.91 22.91 16.20
C LEU A 201 -2.79 23.94 16.04
N GLN A 202 -2.16 24.00 14.87
CA GLN A 202 -1.09 24.94 14.57
C GLN A 202 -1.61 26.39 14.56
N GLN A 203 -2.75 26.65 13.91
CA GLN A 203 -3.40 27.96 13.93
C GLN A 203 -3.82 28.39 15.35
N SER A 204 -4.36 27.46 16.14
CA SER A 204 -4.72 27.72 17.55
C SER A 204 -3.49 28.00 18.42
N PHE A 205 -2.36 27.35 18.12
CA PHE A 205 -1.11 27.59 18.82
C PHE A 205 -0.50 28.95 18.44
N GLU A 206 -0.43 29.26 17.15
CA GLU A 206 0.08 30.54 16.64
C GLU A 206 -0.75 31.73 17.15
N SER A 207 -2.08 31.62 17.17
CA SER A 207 -2.94 32.68 17.70
C SER A 207 -2.74 32.91 19.19
N LYS A 208 -2.61 31.84 20.00
CA LYS A 208 -2.29 31.96 21.43
C LYS A 208 -0.91 32.54 21.68
N VAL A 209 0.09 32.15 20.89
CA VAL A 209 1.46 32.69 20.99
C VAL A 209 1.48 34.18 20.67
N ASN A 210 0.79 34.60 19.59
CA ASN A 210 0.70 36.00 19.21
C ASN A 210 -0.03 36.84 20.26
N ALA A 211 -1.19 36.38 20.75
CA ALA A 211 -1.93 37.06 21.81
C ALA A 211 -1.10 37.20 23.10
N THR A 212 -0.36 36.16 23.48
CA THR A 212 0.54 36.21 24.65
C THR A 212 1.68 37.20 24.44
N ARG A 213 2.25 37.23 23.23
CA ARG A 213 3.33 38.17 22.87
C ARG A 213 2.86 39.63 22.94
N GLU A 214 1.67 39.91 22.41
CA GLU A 214 1.07 41.26 22.45
C GLU A 214 0.83 41.70 23.90
N ALA A 215 0.23 40.86 24.74
CA ALA A 215 0.01 41.16 26.15
C ALA A 215 1.31 41.45 26.93
N VAL A 216 2.40 40.72 26.62
CA VAL A 216 3.72 40.98 27.23
C VAL A 216 4.28 42.33 26.79
N LEU A 217 4.15 42.68 25.51
CA LEU A 217 4.59 43.98 24.99
C LEU A 217 3.81 45.14 25.61
N GLU A 218 2.49 45.01 25.77
CA GLU A 218 1.67 46.00 26.47
C GLU A 218 2.08 46.16 27.93
N LEU A 219 2.29 45.07 28.66
CA LEU A 219 2.78 45.10 30.04
C LEU A 219 4.16 45.76 30.15
N GLN A 220 5.06 45.47 29.20
CA GLN A 220 6.37 46.11 29.14
C GLN A 220 6.25 47.61 28.86
N ALA A 221 5.44 48.02 27.89
CA ALA A 221 5.20 49.43 27.56
C ALA A 221 4.63 50.19 28.78
N ALA A 222 3.58 49.65 29.40
CA ALA A 222 2.98 50.22 30.61
C ALA A 222 3.97 50.29 31.78
N SER A 223 4.86 49.30 31.91
CA SER A 223 5.91 49.30 32.95
C SER A 223 6.97 50.38 32.70
N VAL A 224 7.40 50.55 31.43
CA VAL A 224 8.35 51.58 31.03
C VAL A 224 7.77 52.98 31.24
N GLU A 225 6.51 53.19 30.88
CA GLU A 225 5.81 54.45 31.08
C GLU A 225 5.72 54.80 32.58
N ARG A 226 5.34 53.83 33.43
CA ARG A 226 5.34 53.99 34.90
C ARG A 226 6.72 54.35 35.46
N LEU A 227 7.79 53.73 34.94
CA LEU A 227 9.16 54.03 35.36
C LEU A 227 9.59 55.43 34.90
N GLN A 228 9.17 55.85 33.70
CA GLN A 228 9.42 57.19 33.18
C GLN A 228 8.68 58.25 34.01
N GLU A 229 7.41 58.05 34.36
CA GLU A 229 6.66 58.94 35.26
C GLU A 229 7.32 59.04 36.64
N ARG A 230 7.75 57.90 37.20
CA ARG A 230 8.47 57.86 38.47
C ARG A 230 9.81 58.61 38.38
N MET A 231 10.52 58.44 37.27
CA MET A 231 11.77 59.17 37.00
C MET A 231 11.52 60.68 36.86
N GLU A 232 10.46 61.10 36.19
CA GLU A 232 10.09 62.51 36.04
C GLU A 232 9.70 63.15 37.37
N THR A 233 8.96 62.42 38.21
CA THR A 233 8.59 62.84 39.57
C THR A 233 9.84 63.02 40.44
N ILE A 234 10.76 62.06 40.41
CA ILE A 234 12.06 62.16 41.10
C ILE A 234 12.85 63.36 40.56
N SER A 235 12.89 63.56 39.24
CA SER A 235 13.58 64.70 38.61
C SER A 235 12.96 66.05 39.01
N LYS A 236 11.64 66.14 39.15
CA LYS A 236 10.95 67.35 39.63
C LYS A 236 11.30 67.62 41.10
N GLY A 237 11.34 66.58 41.94
CA GLY A 237 11.77 66.68 43.34
C GLY A 237 13.23 67.07 43.55
N LEU A 238 14.12 66.71 42.61
CA LEU A 238 15.54 67.07 42.60
C LEU A 238 15.82 68.54 42.20
N ASN A 239 14.80 69.30 41.82
CA ASN A 239 14.93 70.66 41.28
C ASN A 239 14.70 71.76 42.33
N SER A 240 14.81 71.43 43.62
CA SER A 240 14.78 72.44 44.69
C SER A 240 16.03 73.32 44.64
N GLY A 241 15.88 74.63 44.92
CA GLY A 241 16.99 75.60 44.85
C GLY A 241 18.21 75.23 45.70
N ALA A 242 18.01 74.47 46.78
CA ALA A 242 19.06 73.97 47.66
C ALA A 242 19.96 72.90 47.01
N GLN A 243 19.38 71.96 46.25
CA GLN A 243 20.12 70.87 45.58
C GLN A 243 20.94 71.38 44.39
N ARG A 244 20.42 72.38 43.67
CA ARG A 244 21.11 73.05 42.55
C ARG A 244 22.33 73.84 43.00
N ARG A 245 22.31 74.37 44.23
CA ARG A 245 23.46 75.02 44.90
C ARG A 245 24.52 73.99 45.31
N LEU A 246 24.12 72.84 45.84
CA LEU A 246 25.03 71.74 46.22
C LEU A 246 25.81 71.17 45.01
N LEU A 247 25.15 70.99 43.86
CA LEU A 247 25.81 70.54 42.62
C LEU A 247 26.82 71.56 42.07
N LYS A 248 26.59 72.86 42.29
CA LYS A 248 27.53 73.94 41.89
C LYS A 248 28.71 74.08 42.85
N ALA A 249 28.49 73.86 44.14
CA ALA A 249 29.52 74.00 45.17
C ALA A 249 30.59 72.89 45.10
N PHE A 250 30.26 71.73 44.53
CA PHE A 250 31.18 70.58 44.42
C PHE A 250 31.28 70.06 42.97
N PRO A 251 31.99 70.77 42.08
CA PRO A 251 32.08 70.42 40.66
C PRO A 251 32.87 69.13 40.37
N GLY A 252 33.73 68.69 41.30
CA GLY A 252 34.54 67.47 41.20
C GLY A 252 33.91 66.19 41.78
N MET A 253 32.60 66.20 42.08
CA MET A 253 31.90 65.10 42.74
C MET A 253 31.95 63.82 41.89
N LYS A 254 32.81 62.87 42.28
CA LYS A 254 32.91 61.55 41.64
C LYS A 254 31.84 60.65 42.24
N ALA A 255 30.81 60.37 41.45
CA ALA A 255 29.90 59.28 41.73
C ALA A 255 30.71 57.99 41.85
N GLY A 256 30.64 57.31 42.99
CA GLY A 256 31.08 55.92 43.09
C GLY A 256 30.19 55.02 42.23
N THR A 257 29.49 54.07 42.86
CA THR A 257 28.67 53.03 42.20
C THR A 257 27.44 53.54 41.41
N ARG A 258 27.20 54.86 41.31
CA ARG A 258 25.99 55.48 40.71
C ARG A 258 26.33 56.54 39.63
N ARG A 259 27.28 56.24 38.73
CA ARG A 259 27.68 57.15 37.63
C ARG A 259 26.53 57.48 36.66
N ALA A 260 25.73 56.49 36.28
CA ALA A 260 24.65 56.66 35.28
C ALA A 260 23.58 57.67 35.71
N SER A 261 23.17 57.63 36.99
CA SER A 261 22.15 58.53 37.55
C SER A 261 22.59 60.00 37.54
N ILE A 262 23.88 60.27 37.78
CA ILE A 262 24.44 61.63 37.78
C ILE A 262 24.66 62.16 36.37
N LEU A 263 25.04 61.30 35.41
CA LEU A 263 25.16 61.69 34.00
C LEU A 263 23.79 62.10 33.43
N HIS A 264 22.76 61.27 33.66
CA HIS A 264 21.41 61.53 33.18
C HIS A 264 20.79 62.77 33.84
N MET A 265 21.08 63.02 35.12
CA MET A 265 20.65 64.24 35.82
C MET A 265 21.31 65.51 35.25
N LYS A 266 22.58 65.41 34.80
CA LYS A 266 23.26 66.51 34.09
C LYS A 266 22.65 66.77 32.72
N GLU A 267 22.30 65.72 31.96
CA GLU A 267 21.64 65.82 30.65
C GLU A 267 20.25 66.45 30.74
N THR A 268 19.40 66.03 31.68
CA THR A 268 18.04 66.59 31.85
C THR A 268 18.09 68.09 32.18
N VAL A 269 19.05 68.51 33.03
CA VAL A 269 19.28 69.93 33.35
C VAL A 269 19.83 70.70 32.13
N GLY A 270 20.57 70.02 31.24
CA GLY A 270 21.04 70.55 29.96
C GLY A 270 19.91 70.73 28.93
N HIS A 271 19.08 69.72 28.71
CA HIS A 271 17.95 69.75 27.78
C HIS A 271 16.91 70.83 28.14
N GLN A 272 16.64 71.04 29.44
CA GLN A 272 15.75 72.14 29.88
C GLN A 272 16.33 73.53 29.61
N ARG A 273 17.67 73.68 29.57
CA ARG A 273 18.32 74.94 29.17
C ARG A 273 18.21 75.18 27.66
N ALA A 274 18.32 74.14 26.83
CA ALA A 274 18.13 74.23 25.39
C ALA A 274 16.69 74.63 25.04
N LYS A 275 15.68 73.93 25.61
CA LYS A 275 14.25 74.27 25.43
C LYS A 275 13.87 75.68 25.91
N LYS A 276 14.57 76.23 26.90
CA LYS A 276 14.35 77.60 27.41
C LYS A 276 15.09 78.68 26.61
N ARG A 277 16.10 78.30 25.82
CA ARG A 277 16.77 79.17 24.85
C ARG A 277 16.03 79.24 23.51
N GLU A 278 15.34 78.17 23.10
CA GLU A 278 14.50 78.15 21.89
C GLU A 278 13.12 78.83 22.06
N ARG A 279 12.69 79.07 23.30
CA ARG A 279 11.43 79.77 23.64
C ARG A 279 11.62 81.27 23.92
N LYS A 280 12.79 81.83 23.64
CA LYS A 280 13.11 83.26 23.75
C LYS A 280 13.49 83.78 22.38
#